data_AF-A0A4Y2KU44-F1
#
_entry.id   AF-A0A4Y2KU44-F1
#
_cell.length_a   1.000
_cell.length_b   1.000
_cell.length_c   1.000
_cell.angle_alpha   90.00
_cell.angle_beta   90.00
_cell.angle_gamma   90.00
#
_symmetry.space_group_name_H-M   'P 1'
#
loop_
_entity.id
_entity.type
_entity.pdbx_description
1 polymer ?
#
loop_
_entity_poly.entity_id
_entity_poly.type
_entity_poly.pdbx_seq_one_letter_code
_entity_poly.pdbx_strand_id
1 'polypeptide(L)'
;MNLSLSRSQIDSTILMKRFLKLQQRIENLTAGFDDSLTQLKDICLSPLRPLNTECAIQRLFGYFQNKIERFLNKTEYLFHFKRYLLATKTINCFAPFGGPIDAVALVLRGFQGAYDPAEALVITIPVINYNEERRNLKARTCISIEDEIERGSQSDLQPITISYVIMFLYILFLLVNIMNAKHFGLEWKSLPRDHVTKDEIGTSHRNYQLSHNLRKSSLFKYP
;
A
#
# COMPACT_ATOMS: atom_id res chain seq x y z
N MET A 1 -5.60 -37.34 -16.12
CA MET A 1 -5.92 -36.05 -15.45
C MET A 1 -4.96 -35.66 -14.31
N ASN A 2 -3.84 -36.37 -14.05
CA ASN A 2 -2.95 -36.10 -12.90
C ASN A 2 -1.68 -35.28 -13.22
N LEU A 3 -1.43 -34.95 -14.49
CA LEU A 3 -0.21 -34.23 -14.92
C LEU A 3 -0.29 -32.71 -14.69
N SER A 4 -1.48 -32.12 -14.76
CA SER A 4 -1.68 -30.69 -14.47
C SER A 4 -1.61 -30.38 -12.97
N LEU A 5 -2.16 -31.27 -12.15
CA LEU A 5 -2.13 -31.21 -10.68
C LEU A 5 -0.72 -31.38 -10.11
N SER A 6 0.11 -32.27 -10.68
CA SER A 6 1.50 -32.40 -10.24
C SER A 6 2.34 -31.18 -10.63
N ARG A 7 2.14 -30.63 -11.84
CA ARG A 7 2.85 -29.45 -12.32
C ARG A 7 2.51 -28.18 -11.53
N SER A 8 1.24 -27.93 -11.24
CA SER A 8 0.82 -26.78 -10.41
C SER A 8 1.31 -26.89 -8.95
N GLN A 9 1.32 -28.11 -8.39
CA GLN A 9 1.85 -28.36 -7.05
C GLN A 9 3.38 -28.22 -7.00
N ILE A 10 4.10 -28.66 -8.04
CA ILE A 10 5.55 -28.46 -8.17
C ILE A 10 5.88 -26.95 -8.25
N ASP A 11 5.19 -26.18 -9.10
CA ASP A 11 5.44 -24.75 -9.26
C ASP A 11 5.18 -23.96 -7.95
N SER A 12 4.12 -24.30 -7.23
CA SER A 12 3.79 -23.67 -5.94
C SER A 12 4.85 -23.94 -4.87
N THR A 13 5.37 -25.18 -4.79
CA THR A 13 6.44 -25.51 -3.83
C THR A 13 7.77 -24.84 -4.18
N ILE A 14 8.09 -24.67 -5.47
CA ILE A 14 9.27 -23.94 -5.92
C ILE A 14 9.13 -22.45 -5.59
N LEU A 15 7.96 -21.86 -5.82
CA LEU A 15 7.68 -20.46 -5.50
C LEU A 15 7.84 -20.22 -3.99
N MET A 16 7.29 -21.08 -3.14
CA MET A 16 7.41 -20.94 -1.68
C MET A 16 8.85 -21.11 -1.20
N LYS A 17 9.62 -22.02 -1.80
CA LYS A 17 11.07 -22.15 -1.55
C LYS A 17 11.83 -20.86 -1.88
N ARG A 18 11.52 -20.23 -3.03
CA ARG A 18 12.14 -18.97 -3.44
C ARG A 18 11.78 -17.84 -2.50
N PHE A 19 10.52 -17.75 -2.11
CA PHE A 19 10.05 -16.73 -1.18
C PHE A 19 10.71 -16.85 0.19
N LEU A 20 10.77 -18.07 0.75
CA LEU A 20 11.45 -18.30 2.03
C LEU A 20 12.94 -17.94 1.97
N LYS A 21 13.62 -18.31 0.88
CA LYS A 21 15.04 -17.95 0.66
C LYS A 21 15.23 -16.44 0.56
N LEU A 22 14.33 -15.74 -0.13
CA LEU A 22 14.36 -14.27 -0.23
C LEU A 22 14.17 -13.64 1.15
N GLN A 23 13.16 -14.09 1.88
CA GLN A 23 12.86 -13.61 3.23
C GLN A 23 14.05 -13.80 4.18
N GLN A 24 14.71 -14.96 4.17
CA GLN A 24 15.94 -15.20 4.95
C GLN A 24 17.09 -14.26 4.55
N ARG A 25 17.21 -13.93 3.26
CA ARG A 25 18.20 -12.96 2.80
C ARG A 25 17.90 -11.55 3.32
N ILE A 26 16.64 -11.14 3.32
CA ILE A 26 16.20 -9.84 3.86
C ILE A 26 16.44 -9.77 5.37
N GLU A 27 16.15 -10.84 6.10
CA GLU A 27 16.34 -10.90 7.55
C GLU A 27 17.81 -10.89 7.98
N ASN A 28 18.70 -11.40 7.13
CA ASN A 28 20.15 -11.42 7.38
C ASN A 28 20.87 -10.22 6.74
N LEU A 29 20.16 -9.17 6.31
CA LEU A 29 20.82 -7.95 5.84
C LEU A 29 21.54 -7.25 7.00
N THR A 30 22.75 -6.81 6.71
CA THR A 30 23.59 -6.01 7.62
C THR A 30 23.76 -4.63 7.02
N ALA A 31 23.52 -3.59 7.80
CA ALA A 31 23.82 -2.21 7.43
C ALA A 31 24.96 -1.68 8.32
N GLY A 32 25.92 -1.00 7.71
CA GLY A 32 26.97 -0.29 8.45
C GLY A 32 26.41 1.02 8.99
N PHE A 33 26.51 1.23 10.29
CA PHE A 33 26.13 2.48 10.94
C PHE A 33 27.12 2.81 12.06
N ASP A 34 27.78 3.97 11.97
CA ASP A 34 28.68 4.51 13.00
C ASP A 34 29.75 3.48 13.45
N ASP A 35 30.52 2.99 12.47
CA ASP A 35 31.54 1.92 12.58
C ASP A 35 31.05 0.57 13.15
N SER A 36 29.74 0.41 13.36
CA SER A 36 29.12 -0.82 13.82
C SER A 36 28.28 -1.48 12.72
N LEU A 37 28.34 -2.81 12.63
CA LEU A 37 27.42 -3.58 11.80
C LEU A 37 26.11 -3.76 12.56
N THR A 38 25.03 -3.19 12.03
CA THR A 38 23.67 -3.32 12.58
C THR A 38 22.90 -4.33 11.74
N GLN A 39 22.29 -5.32 12.39
CA GLN A 39 21.37 -6.28 11.76
C GLN A 39 19.92 -5.93 12.06
N LEU A 40 19.01 -6.49 11.26
CA LEU A 40 17.58 -6.40 11.51
C LEU A 40 17.20 -6.83 12.94
N LYS A 41 17.90 -7.83 13.49
CA LYS A 41 17.70 -8.36 14.85
C LYS A 41 17.97 -7.35 15.96
N ASP A 42 18.81 -6.35 15.70
CA ASP A 42 19.18 -5.33 16.68
C ASP A 42 18.13 -4.23 16.80
N ILE A 43 17.39 -3.97 15.72
CA ILE A 43 16.40 -2.89 15.62
C ILE A 43 14.94 -3.38 15.70
N CYS A 44 14.68 -4.64 15.39
CA CYS A 44 13.33 -5.20 15.38
C CYS A 44 12.71 -5.28 16.78
N LEU A 45 11.38 -5.27 16.83
CA LEU A 45 10.63 -5.55 18.05
C LEU A 45 10.74 -7.04 18.42
N SER A 46 11.21 -7.34 19.64
CA SER A 46 11.27 -8.69 20.20
C SER A 46 10.56 -8.72 21.57
N PRO A 47 9.32 -9.22 21.65
CA PRO A 47 8.45 -9.04 22.81
C PRO A 47 8.87 -9.86 24.04
N LEU A 48 9.62 -10.94 23.83
CA LEU A 48 10.02 -11.87 24.88
C LEU A 48 11.50 -11.72 25.27
N ARG A 49 12.17 -10.64 24.85
CA ARG A 49 13.56 -10.37 25.24
C ARG A 49 13.63 -10.20 26.77
N PRO A 50 14.60 -10.82 27.48
CA PRO A 50 15.76 -11.58 26.99
C PRO A 50 15.53 -13.09 26.77
N LEU A 51 14.38 -13.64 27.18
CA LEU A 51 14.09 -15.08 27.08
C LEU A 51 14.10 -15.59 25.63
N ASN A 52 13.68 -14.74 24.70
CA ASN A 52 13.73 -15.02 23.28
C ASN A 52 14.19 -13.75 22.54
N THR A 53 15.11 -13.90 21.59
CA THR A 53 15.66 -12.81 20.79
C THR A 53 15.09 -12.74 19.38
N GLU A 54 14.16 -13.64 19.04
CA GLU A 54 13.48 -13.63 17.76
C GLU A 54 12.63 -12.37 17.58
N CYS A 55 12.66 -11.83 16.36
CA CYS A 55 11.88 -10.65 15.97
C CYS A 55 10.41 -11.01 15.76
N ALA A 56 9.50 -10.10 16.08
CA ALA A 56 8.05 -10.22 15.87
C ALA A 56 7.63 -10.10 14.39
N ILE A 57 8.28 -10.85 13.50
CA ILE A 57 8.05 -10.82 12.05
C ILE A 57 6.77 -11.57 11.71
N GLN A 58 5.82 -10.87 11.14
CA GLN A 58 4.56 -11.42 10.65
C GLN A 58 4.74 -11.84 9.19
N ARG A 59 4.67 -13.15 8.95
CA ARG A 59 4.94 -13.77 7.64
C ARG A 59 4.22 -15.10 7.56
N LEU A 60 3.90 -15.53 6.35
CA LEU A 60 3.21 -16.80 6.12
C LEU A 60 3.96 -18.01 6.71
N PHE A 61 5.29 -18.00 6.58
CA PHE A 61 6.16 -19.07 7.09
C PHE A 61 6.31 -19.07 8.62
N GLY A 62 5.84 -18.01 9.30
CA GLY A 62 5.85 -17.91 10.75
C GLY A 62 4.99 -19.00 11.41
N TYR A 63 3.85 -19.36 10.80
CA TYR A 63 3.01 -20.49 11.26
C TYR A 63 3.75 -21.83 11.30
N PHE A 64 4.80 -21.97 10.49
CA PHE A 64 5.65 -23.16 10.39
C PHE A 64 6.99 -22.99 11.11
N GLN A 65 7.11 -21.98 11.97
CA GLN A 65 8.35 -21.63 12.67
C GLN A 65 9.54 -21.46 11.72
N ASN A 66 9.27 -20.97 10.50
CA ASN A 66 10.22 -20.86 9.39
C ASN A 66 10.92 -22.16 8.98
N LYS A 67 10.40 -23.33 9.35
CA LYS A 67 10.96 -24.62 8.96
C LYS A 67 10.29 -25.10 7.69
N ILE A 68 11.05 -25.10 6.59
CA ILE A 68 10.56 -25.52 5.28
C ILE A 68 10.11 -26.99 5.26
N GLU A 69 10.72 -27.83 6.08
CA GLU A 69 10.40 -29.25 6.20
C GLU A 69 8.95 -29.48 6.65
N ARG A 70 8.44 -28.62 7.55
CA ARG A 70 7.04 -28.68 8.01
C ARG A 70 6.05 -28.31 6.90
N PHE A 71 6.49 -27.55 5.90
CA PHE A 71 5.69 -27.16 4.75
C PHE A 71 5.70 -28.23 3.64
N LEU A 72 6.79 -28.96 3.46
CA LEU A 72 7.01 -29.84 2.30
C LEU A 72 6.48 -31.28 2.45
N ASN A 73 5.76 -31.61 3.51
CA ASN A 73 5.16 -32.94 3.64
C ASN A 73 4.04 -33.11 2.58
N LYS A 74 4.34 -33.85 1.51
CA LYS A 74 3.70 -33.75 0.19
C LYS A 74 2.22 -34.14 0.15
N THR A 75 1.72 -34.89 1.12
CA THR A 75 0.36 -35.44 1.08
C THR A 75 -0.70 -34.51 1.68
N GLU A 76 -0.33 -33.56 2.54
CA GLU A 76 -1.32 -32.78 3.30
C GLU A 76 -0.95 -31.30 3.52
N TYR A 77 0.00 -30.73 2.77
CA TYR A 77 0.43 -29.33 3.00
C TYR A 77 -0.74 -28.33 2.99
N LEU A 78 -1.70 -28.50 2.07
CA LEU A 78 -2.92 -27.67 1.96
C LEU A 78 -3.83 -27.82 3.18
N PHE A 79 -4.02 -29.04 3.67
CA PHE A 79 -4.82 -29.30 4.86
C PHE A 79 -4.16 -28.69 6.10
N HIS A 80 -2.84 -28.88 6.21
CA HIS A 80 -2.08 -28.34 7.32
C HIS A 80 -2.07 -26.81 7.31
N PHE A 81 -1.89 -26.22 6.12
CA PHE A 81 -1.97 -24.79 5.87
C PHE A 81 -3.33 -24.22 6.27
N LYS A 82 -4.43 -24.79 5.77
CA LYS A 82 -5.80 -24.38 6.16
C LYS A 82 -6.01 -24.49 7.67
N ARG A 83 -5.52 -25.56 8.30
CA ARG A 83 -5.61 -25.74 9.75
C ARG A 83 -4.86 -24.64 10.51
N TYR A 84 -3.64 -24.29 10.09
CA TYR A 84 -2.86 -23.21 10.69
C TYR A 84 -3.54 -21.84 10.53
N LEU A 85 -4.12 -21.58 9.36
CA LEU A 85 -4.83 -20.33 9.07
C LEU A 85 -6.16 -20.19 9.84
N LEU A 86 -6.83 -21.30 10.13
CA LEU A 86 -8.09 -21.30 10.88
C LEU A 86 -7.90 -21.40 12.40
N ALA A 87 -6.77 -21.93 12.87
CA ALA A 87 -6.48 -22.18 14.28
C ALA A 87 -5.35 -21.29 14.83
N THR A 88 -5.36 -20.00 14.50
CA THR A 88 -4.33 -19.01 14.84
C THR A 88 -4.01 -18.90 16.35
N LYS A 89 -4.93 -19.33 17.21
CA LYS A 89 -4.82 -19.27 18.68
C LYS A 89 -4.19 -20.51 19.33
N THR A 90 -3.83 -21.53 18.55
CA THR A 90 -3.19 -22.73 19.12
C THR A 90 -1.67 -22.55 19.23
N ILE A 91 -1.08 -23.02 20.33
CA ILE A 91 0.36 -22.86 20.65
C ILE A 91 1.26 -23.41 19.54
N ASN A 92 0.81 -24.47 18.86
CA ASN A 92 1.55 -25.10 17.75
C ASN A 92 1.68 -24.20 16.52
N CYS A 93 0.87 -23.14 16.42
CA CYS A 93 0.87 -22.17 15.32
C CYS A 93 1.66 -20.90 15.66
N PHE A 94 2.25 -20.82 16.85
CA PHE A 94 3.00 -19.64 17.24
C PHE A 94 4.22 -19.48 16.36
N ALA A 95 4.45 -18.22 15.99
CA ALA A 95 5.63 -17.82 15.27
C ALA A 95 6.87 -17.92 16.18
N PRO A 96 8.10 -17.90 15.62
CA PRO A 96 9.33 -18.05 16.39
C PRO A 96 9.51 -17.06 17.54
N PHE A 97 8.89 -15.88 17.47
CA PHE A 97 8.89 -14.89 18.56
C PHE A 97 8.01 -15.26 19.75
N GLY A 98 7.30 -16.39 19.70
CA GLY A 98 6.53 -16.93 20.82
C GLY A 98 5.08 -16.45 20.93
N GLY A 99 4.56 -15.77 19.90
CA GLY A 99 3.17 -15.31 19.86
C GLY A 99 2.42 -15.76 18.60
N PRO A 100 1.09 -15.62 18.60
CA PRO A 100 0.27 -15.87 17.42
C PRO A 100 0.45 -14.76 16.38
N ILE A 101 0.21 -15.11 15.11
CA ILE A 101 0.03 -14.12 14.04
C ILE A 101 -1.46 -13.78 14.01
N ASP A 102 -1.78 -12.56 14.45
CA ASP A 102 -3.11 -12.13 14.90
C ASP A 102 -4.22 -12.28 13.84
N ALA A 103 -3.87 -12.20 12.55
CA ALA A 103 -4.79 -12.52 11.46
C ALA A 103 -4.08 -12.99 10.19
N VAL A 104 -4.74 -13.89 9.46
CA VAL A 104 -4.32 -14.31 8.10
C VAL A 104 -4.25 -13.12 7.14
N ALA A 105 -5.09 -12.11 7.35
CA ALA A 105 -5.09 -10.87 6.59
C ALA A 105 -3.79 -10.04 6.72
N LEU A 106 -2.95 -10.30 7.73
CA LEU A 106 -1.64 -9.66 7.86
C LEU A 106 -0.57 -10.29 6.96
N VAL A 107 -0.80 -11.53 6.50
CA VAL A 107 0.19 -12.29 5.72
C VAL A 107 -0.29 -12.64 4.31
N LEU A 108 -1.59 -12.60 4.06
CA LEU A 108 -2.22 -12.81 2.76
C LEU A 108 -3.07 -11.60 2.37
N ARG A 109 -3.05 -11.25 1.09
CA ARG A 109 -3.88 -10.19 0.51
C ARG A 109 -4.50 -10.64 -0.80
N GLY A 110 -5.60 -9.99 -1.19
CA GLY A 110 -6.29 -10.25 -2.46
C GLY A 110 -7.26 -11.43 -2.41
N PHE A 111 -7.90 -11.66 -1.26
CA PHE A 111 -8.86 -12.76 -1.09
C PHE A 111 -10.23 -12.23 -0.65
N GLN A 112 -11.30 -12.94 -1.04
CA GLN A 112 -12.67 -12.61 -0.66
C GLN A 112 -13.28 -13.80 0.10
N GLY A 113 -13.33 -13.70 1.42
CA GLY A 113 -13.90 -14.72 2.30
C GLY A 113 -13.03 -15.97 2.52
N ALA A 114 -12.63 -16.66 1.44
CA ALA A 114 -11.73 -17.82 1.50
C ALA A 114 -10.27 -17.40 1.21
N TYR A 115 -9.29 -18.08 1.81
CA TYR A 115 -7.86 -17.73 1.69
C TYR A 115 -7.14 -18.38 0.49
N ASP A 116 -7.73 -19.42 -0.10
CA ASP A 116 -7.15 -20.14 -1.25
C ASP A 116 -6.87 -19.25 -2.48
N PRO A 117 -7.70 -18.24 -2.84
CA PRO A 117 -7.45 -17.38 -3.99
C PRO A 117 -6.56 -16.17 -3.69
N ALA A 118 -5.82 -16.14 -2.57
CA ALA A 118 -4.98 -14.98 -2.24
C ALA A 118 -3.93 -14.69 -3.33
N GLU A 119 -3.85 -13.42 -3.73
CA GLU A 119 -3.00 -12.96 -4.84
C GLU A 119 -1.61 -12.51 -4.39
N ALA A 120 -1.45 -12.12 -3.12
CA ALA A 120 -0.20 -11.56 -2.61
C ALA A 120 0.16 -12.09 -1.21
N LEU A 121 1.48 -12.26 -1.02
CA LEU A 121 2.12 -12.57 0.25
C LEU A 121 2.66 -11.28 0.88
N VAL A 122 2.36 -11.08 2.16
CA VAL A 122 2.81 -9.90 2.91
C VAL A 122 3.77 -10.34 4.01
N ILE A 123 4.88 -9.60 4.15
CA ILE A 123 5.83 -9.71 5.25
C ILE A 123 5.80 -8.37 5.99
N THR A 124 5.56 -8.41 7.29
CA THR A 124 5.59 -7.22 8.15
C THR A 124 6.65 -7.40 9.23
N ILE A 125 7.58 -6.45 9.30
CA ILE A 125 8.66 -6.45 10.28
C ILE A 125 8.47 -5.21 11.17
N PRO A 126 7.94 -5.37 12.40
CA PRO A 126 7.85 -4.26 13.33
C PRO A 126 9.23 -3.89 13.85
N VAL A 127 9.53 -2.59 13.80
CA VAL A 127 10.79 -2.00 14.26
C VAL A 127 10.51 -1.09 15.44
N ILE A 128 11.42 -1.05 16.41
CA ILE A 128 11.24 -0.27 17.62
C ILE A 128 11.42 1.21 17.28
N ASN A 129 10.39 2.02 17.54
CA ASN A 129 10.46 3.47 17.45
C ASN A 129 10.75 4.05 18.83
N TYR A 130 11.85 4.79 18.95
CA TYR A 130 12.22 5.54 20.13
C TYR A 130 11.70 6.98 20.03
N ASN A 131 11.37 7.59 21.16
CA ASN A 131 10.99 9.01 21.17
C ASN A 131 12.17 9.93 20.77
N GLU A 132 13.40 9.50 21.08
CA GLU A 132 14.62 10.19 20.66
C GLU A 132 15.02 9.81 19.24
N GLU A 133 15.01 10.79 18.33
CA GLU A 133 15.30 10.58 16.91
C GLU A 133 16.69 9.97 16.65
N ARG A 134 17.71 10.34 17.45
CA ARG A 134 19.06 9.78 17.28
C ARG A 134 19.11 8.25 17.43
N ARG A 135 18.24 7.66 18.25
CA ARG A 135 18.16 6.20 18.42
C ARG A 135 17.47 5.51 17.25
N ASN A 136 16.61 6.23 16.54
CA ASN A 136 15.95 5.73 15.32
C ASN A 136 16.86 5.77 14.10
N LEU A 137 18.00 6.47 14.17
CA LEU A 137 18.90 6.62 13.03
C LEU A 137 19.44 5.26 12.56
N LYS A 138 19.75 4.35 13.49
CA LYS A 138 20.13 2.95 13.20
C LYS A 138 19.06 2.20 12.39
N ALA A 139 17.80 2.38 12.78
CA ALA A 139 16.67 1.76 12.09
C ALA A 139 16.47 2.35 10.70
N ARG A 140 16.53 3.68 10.55
CA ARG A 140 16.43 4.36 9.25
C ARG A 140 17.55 3.96 8.28
N THR A 141 18.80 3.88 8.75
CA THR A 141 19.92 3.44 7.90
C THR A 141 19.76 2.00 7.43
N CYS A 142 19.23 1.11 8.27
CA CYS A 142 18.94 -0.27 7.86
C CYS A 142 17.78 -0.34 6.84
N ILE A 143 16.81 0.57 6.94
CA ILE A 143 15.64 0.69 6.06
C ILE A 143 15.87 1.83 5.06
N SER A 144 16.99 1.81 4.33
CA SER A 144 17.27 2.81 3.30
C SER A 144 16.42 2.52 2.04
N ILE A 145 15.13 2.83 2.13
CA ILE A 145 14.18 2.98 1.01
C ILE A 145 13.69 4.44 0.96
N GLU A 146 13.62 5.12 2.10
CA GLU A 146 13.29 6.56 2.18
C GLU A 146 14.33 7.47 1.52
N ASP A 147 15.60 7.06 1.52
CA ASP A 147 16.71 7.80 0.93
C ASP A 147 16.55 7.95 -0.60
N GLU A 148 15.87 7.01 -1.26
CA GLU A 148 15.55 7.11 -2.68
C GLU A 148 14.36 8.06 -2.92
N ILE A 149 13.41 8.14 -1.99
CA ILE A 149 12.24 9.03 -2.08
C ILE A 149 12.68 10.49 -1.85
N GLU A 150 13.58 10.76 -0.91
CA GLU A 150 14.19 12.09 -0.76
C GLU A 150 15.00 12.50 -1.99
N ARG A 151 15.63 11.54 -2.68
CA ARG A 151 16.31 11.80 -3.95
C ARG A 151 15.35 12.09 -5.12
N GLY A 152 14.14 11.54 -5.09
CA GLY A 152 13.09 11.81 -6.09
C GLY A 152 12.35 13.14 -5.91
N SER A 153 12.35 13.70 -4.69
CA SER A 153 11.63 14.94 -4.37
C SER A 153 12.24 16.19 -5.01
N GLN A 154 13.57 16.22 -5.21
CA GLN A 154 14.23 17.38 -5.80
C GLN A 154 13.86 17.60 -7.28
N SER A 155 13.48 16.54 -8.01
CA SER A 155 13.04 16.65 -9.42
C SER A 155 11.61 17.16 -9.59
N ASP A 156 10.77 17.10 -8.55
CA ASP A 156 9.35 17.47 -8.65
C ASP A 156 9.11 18.97 -8.38
N LEU A 157 10.04 19.67 -7.72
CA LEU A 157 9.92 21.10 -7.39
C LEU A 157 10.13 22.02 -8.62
N GLN A 158 11.07 21.66 -9.50
CA GLN A 158 11.41 22.44 -10.69
C GLN A 158 10.24 22.62 -11.68
N PRO A 159 9.51 21.56 -12.09
CA PRO A 159 8.39 21.72 -13.03
C PRO A 159 7.24 22.54 -12.45
N ILE A 160 6.96 22.43 -11.14
CA ILE A 160 5.93 23.23 -10.47
C ILE A 160 6.29 24.72 -10.57
N THR A 161 7.53 25.09 -10.21
CA THR A 161 7.97 26.49 -10.23
C THR A 161 7.86 27.12 -11.63
N ILE A 162 8.25 26.37 -12.68
CA ILE A 162 8.17 26.84 -14.06
C ILE A 162 6.71 27.09 -14.47
N SER A 163 5.79 26.19 -14.10
CA SER A 163 4.37 26.33 -14.44
C SER A 163 3.73 27.60 -13.83
N TYR A 164 4.10 27.95 -12.60
CA TYR A 164 3.63 29.16 -11.93
C TYR A 164 4.16 30.43 -12.59
N VAL A 165 5.43 30.44 -13.02
CA VAL A 165 6.02 31.59 -13.73
C VAL A 165 5.32 31.82 -15.07
N ILE A 166 5.05 30.77 -15.84
CA ILE A 166 4.33 30.87 -17.12
C ILE A 166 2.90 31.39 -16.90
N MET A 167 2.20 30.86 -15.89
CA MET A 167 0.84 31.32 -15.55
C MET A 167 0.83 32.80 -15.14
N PHE A 168 1.81 33.23 -14.33
CA PHE A 168 1.94 34.62 -13.90
C PHE A 168 2.19 35.55 -15.10
N LEU A 169 3.10 35.19 -15.99
CA LEU A 169 3.38 35.95 -17.22
C LEU A 169 2.16 36.02 -18.14
N TYR A 170 1.40 34.92 -18.28
CA TYR A 170 0.16 34.88 -19.06
C TYR A 170 -0.90 35.84 -18.50
N ILE A 171 -1.13 35.82 -17.18
CA ILE A 171 -2.09 36.72 -16.52
C ILE A 171 -1.65 38.18 -16.69
N LEU A 172 -0.37 38.49 -16.52
CA LEU A 172 0.15 39.84 -16.75
C LEU A 172 -0.06 40.28 -18.19
N PHE A 173 0.25 39.42 -19.17
CA PHE A 173 0.06 39.73 -20.59
C PHE A 173 -1.41 40.04 -20.93
N LEU A 174 -2.35 39.24 -20.40
CA LEU A 174 -3.78 39.49 -20.57
C LEU A 174 -4.20 40.84 -19.98
N LEU A 175 -3.75 41.16 -18.77
CA LEU A 175 -4.08 42.43 -18.12
C LEU A 175 -3.52 43.64 -18.88
N VAL A 176 -2.29 43.54 -19.38
CA VAL A 176 -1.67 44.57 -20.23
C VAL A 176 -2.47 44.77 -21.52
N ASN A 177 -2.84 43.69 -22.20
CA ASN A 177 -3.59 43.78 -23.45
C ASN A 177 -4.99 44.37 -23.25
N ILE A 178 -5.68 44.04 -22.15
CA ILE A 178 -6.98 44.65 -21.80
C ILE A 178 -6.83 46.14 -21.51
N MET A 179 -5.77 46.55 -20.81
CA MET A 179 -5.49 47.98 -20.58
C MET A 179 -5.18 48.72 -21.89
N ASN A 180 -4.46 48.09 -22.81
CA ASN A 180 -4.16 48.68 -24.12
C ASN A 180 -5.42 48.75 -25.02
N ALA A 181 -6.30 47.76 -24.94
CA ALA A 181 -7.58 47.71 -25.66
C ALA A 181 -8.59 48.75 -25.17
N LYS A 182 -8.45 49.26 -23.94
CA LYS A 182 -9.29 50.37 -23.45
C LYS A 182 -9.03 51.71 -24.16
N HIS A 183 -7.98 51.83 -24.98
CA HIS A 183 -7.78 52.99 -25.86
C HIS A 183 -8.46 52.82 -27.24
N PHE A 184 -9.08 51.67 -27.56
CA PHE A 184 -9.51 51.32 -28.92
C PHE A 184 -10.97 50.81 -29.05
N GLY A 185 -11.89 51.10 -28.11
CA GLY A 185 -13.24 50.55 -28.28
C GLY A 185 -14.32 51.04 -27.32
N LEU A 186 -14.54 52.35 -27.25
CA LEU A 186 -15.82 52.89 -26.77
C LEU A 186 -16.83 52.92 -27.93
N GLU A 187 -17.47 51.78 -28.23
CA GLU A 187 -18.81 51.78 -28.86
C GLU A 187 -19.55 50.48 -28.52
N TRP A 188 -20.02 50.34 -27.28
CA TRP A 188 -21.10 49.41 -26.97
C TRP A 188 -22.40 50.00 -27.51
N LYS A 189 -22.62 49.91 -28.83
CA LYS A 189 -23.86 50.32 -29.47
C LYS A 189 -24.91 49.23 -29.26
N SER A 190 -25.84 49.52 -28.37
CA SER A 190 -27.08 48.77 -28.13
C SER A 190 -27.87 48.55 -29.43
N LEU A 191 -28.34 47.32 -29.64
CA LEU A 191 -29.39 46.95 -30.61
C LEU A 191 -30.41 46.03 -29.91
N PRO A 192 -31.66 45.99 -30.40
CA PRO A 192 -32.86 46.19 -29.60
C PRO A 192 -33.52 44.89 -29.11
N ARG A 193 -34.43 45.08 -28.17
CA ARG A 193 -35.24 44.04 -27.54
C ARG A 193 -36.39 43.68 -28.47
N ASP A 194 -36.24 42.62 -29.25
CA ASP A 194 -37.31 42.08 -30.08
C ASP A 194 -38.26 41.25 -29.21
N HIS A 195 -39.51 41.69 -29.14
CA HIS A 195 -40.62 40.94 -28.58
C HIS A 195 -40.92 39.74 -29.49
N VAL A 196 -40.72 38.52 -28.99
CA VAL A 196 -41.34 37.31 -29.56
C VAL A 196 -42.35 36.77 -28.56
N THR A 197 -43.58 36.72 -29.04
CA THR A 197 -44.80 36.20 -28.42
C THR A 197 -44.65 34.76 -27.97
N LYS A 198 -45.26 34.44 -26.82
CA LYS A 198 -45.62 33.08 -26.43
C LYS A 198 -46.53 32.50 -27.50
N ASP A 199 -46.25 31.28 -27.96
CA ASP A 199 -47.19 30.15 -28.01
C ASP A 199 -46.55 28.95 -28.72
N GLU A 200 -46.72 27.76 -28.11
CA GLU A 200 -46.46 26.39 -28.61
C GLU A 200 -44.98 26.06 -28.94
N ILE A 201 -44.31 25.01 -28.45
CA ILE A 201 -44.60 23.58 -28.31
C ILE A 201 -43.57 23.08 -27.25
N GLY A 202 -43.94 22.49 -26.12
CA GLY A 202 -44.28 21.07 -26.04
C GLY A 202 -43.03 20.18 -25.88
N THR A 203 -42.89 19.59 -24.69
CA THR A 203 -42.13 18.37 -24.33
C THR A 203 -40.66 18.44 -23.89
N SER A 204 -40.47 17.87 -22.68
CA SER A 204 -39.24 17.25 -22.16
C SER A 204 -38.29 18.09 -21.28
N HIS A 205 -38.83 18.71 -20.24
CA HIS A 205 -38.11 18.91 -18.97
C HIS A 205 -38.60 17.89 -17.93
N ARG A 206 -37.99 16.70 -17.94
CA ARG A 206 -37.94 15.81 -16.77
C ARG A 206 -36.73 14.92 -16.96
N ASN A 207 -35.68 15.16 -16.18
CA ASN A 207 -34.58 14.25 -15.79
C ASN A 207 -33.24 14.97 -15.63
N TYR A 208 -33.14 15.92 -14.68
CA TYR A 208 -31.85 16.33 -14.11
C TYR A 208 -32.00 16.74 -12.64
N GLN A 209 -32.73 15.95 -11.83
CA GLN A 209 -32.70 16.05 -10.35
C GLN A 209 -33.02 14.70 -9.68
N LEU A 210 -32.37 13.62 -10.12
CA LEU A 210 -32.44 12.31 -9.45
C LEU A 210 -31.13 11.53 -9.63
N SER A 211 -30.01 12.07 -9.14
CA SER A 211 -28.76 11.31 -9.04
C SER A 211 -27.84 11.77 -7.90
N HIS A 212 -28.40 12.21 -6.76
CA HIS A 212 -27.58 12.62 -5.61
C HIS A 212 -28.14 12.24 -4.23
N ASN A 213 -28.95 11.17 -4.12
CA ASN A 213 -29.45 10.69 -2.82
C ASN A 213 -29.68 9.17 -2.73
N LEU A 214 -28.79 8.35 -3.31
CA LEU A 214 -28.74 6.90 -3.04
C LEU A 214 -27.30 6.37 -2.98
N ARG A 215 -26.54 6.79 -1.95
CA ARG A 215 -25.38 6.03 -1.46
C ARG A 215 -24.92 6.46 -0.05
N LYS A 216 -25.83 6.42 0.93
CA LYS A 216 -25.49 6.42 2.36
C LYS A 216 -26.46 5.52 3.14
N SER A 217 -26.31 4.20 2.97
CA SER A 217 -26.82 3.21 3.93
C SER A 217 -26.19 1.84 3.68
N SER A 218 -25.02 1.60 4.29
CA SER A 218 -24.55 0.27 4.70
C SER A 218 -23.33 0.49 5.62
N LEU A 219 -23.56 0.65 6.92
CA LEU A 219 -23.31 -0.42 7.90
C LEU A 219 -21.87 -0.98 7.81
N PHE A 220 -20.94 -0.22 8.40
CA PHE A 220 -19.71 -0.76 8.94
C PHE A 220 -20.05 -1.52 10.24
N LYS A 221 -20.07 -2.84 10.17
CA LYS A 221 -19.82 -3.72 11.32
C LYS A 221 -18.46 -4.35 11.09
N TYR A 222 -17.50 -4.04 11.94
CA TYR A 222 -16.28 -4.85 12.10
C TYR A 222 -16.56 -5.93 13.16
N PRO A 223 -16.04 -7.16 12.96
CA PRO A 223 -15.88 -8.12 14.04
C PRO A 223 -14.76 -7.72 15.00
#